data_AF-A0A0B1T108-F1
#
_entry.id   AF-A0A0B1T108-F1
#
_cell.length_a   1.000
_cell.length_b   1.000
_cell.length_c   1.000
_cell.angle_alpha   90.00
_cell.angle_beta   90.00
_cell.angle_gamma   90.00
#
_symmetry.space_group_name_H-M   'P 1'
#
loop_
_entity.id
_entity.type
_entity.pdbx_description
1 polymer ?
#
loop_
_entity_poly.entity_id
_entity_poly.type
_entity_poly.pdbx_seq_one_letter_code
_entity_poly.pdbx_strand_id
1 'polypeptide(L)'
;MGRNAMEERIMFEFEITCEEIDKRMVNGQLSVQPNHMFDLLIGNIINRILFTDRFEKEEEEKFFCLKNKLDNIFDTFEPYDVLINSWTINIPLFRRRAEALLKPQDDLLEFLQGQVQKRRAAIANGAHIIEGDGGDFVDAFLIQMEKDEKDGTTSSFK
;
A
#
# COMPACT_ATOMS: atom_id res chain seq x y z
N MET A 1 -16.26 9.65 5.51
CA MET A 1 -15.40 9.07 6.56
C MET A 1 -15.00 10.17 7.53
N GLY A 2 -15.58 10.15 8.73
CA GLY A 2 -15.35 11.19 9.74
C GLY A 2 -14.03 11.01 10.47
N ARG A 3 -13.49 12.10 11.04
CA ARG A 3 -12.29 12.16 11.88
C ARG A 3 -12.23 11.03 12.92
N ASN A 4 -13.38 10.66 13.48
CA ASN A 4 -13.52 9.65 14.53
C ASN A 4 -13.16 8.23 14.04
N ALA A 5 -13.55 7.84 12.82
CA ALA A 5 -13.25 6.50 12.30
C ALA A 5 -11.75 6.32 12.00
N MET A 6 -11.07 7.40 11.62
CA MET A 6 -9.61 7.38 11.42
C MET A 6 -8.89 7.28 12.77
N GLU A 7 -9.35 8.03 13.78
CA GLU A 7 -8.82 7.96 15.14
C GLU A 7 -8.97 6.56 15.74
N GLU A 8 -10.14 5.93 15.59
CA GLU A 8 -10.38 4.56 16.03
C GLU A 8 -9.42 3.55 15.38
N ARG A 9 -9.17 3.66 14.07
CA ARG A 9 -8.21 2.79 13.36
C ARG A 9 -6.78 2.96 13.86
N ILE A 10 -6.37 4.20 14.14
CA ILE A 10 -5.04 4.50 14.69
C ILE A 10 -4.91 3.91 16.09
N MET A 11 -5.90 4.15 16.96
CA MET A 11 -5.88 3.63 18.33
C MET A 11 -5.86 2.11 18.37
N PHE A 12 -6.65 1.46 17.52
CA PHE A 12 -6.69 0.01 17.42
C PHE A 12 -5.33 -0.61 17.05
N GLU A 13 -4.66 -0.09 16.01
CA GLU A 13 -3.34 -0.60 15.61
C GLU A 13 -2.26 -0.26 16.64
N PHE A 14 -2.37 0.88 17.33
CA PHE A 14 -1.48 1.26 18.41
C PHE A 14 -1.59 0.31 19.61
N GLU A 15 -2.82 -0.04 20.03
CA GLU A 15 -3.08 -0.98 21.12
C GLU A 15 -2.50 -2.37 20.80
N ILE A 16 -2.77 -2.89 19.60
CA ILE A 16 -2.18 -4.15 19.12
C ILE A 16 -0.66 -4.13 19.19
N THR A 17 -0.04 -3.05 18.73
CA THR A 17 1.42 -2.91 18.72
C THR A 17 1.98 -2.88 20.15
N CYS A 18 1.31 -2.18 21.07
CA CYS A 18 1.67 -2.20 22.50
C CYS A 18 1.57 -3.61 23.08
N GLU A 19 0.49 -4.35 22.80
CA GLU A 19 0.37 -5.74 23.25
C GLU A 19 1.48 -6.65 22.70
N GLU A 20 1.85 -6.48 21.43
CA GLU A 20 2.94 -7.25 20.83
C GLU A 20 4.30 -6.92 21.46
N ILE A 21 4.53 -5.66 21.83
CA ILE A 21 5.71 -5.23 22.58
C ILE A 21 5.75 -5.87 23.96
N ASP A 22 4.64 -5.80 24.71
CA ASP A 22 4.54 -6.37 26.05
C ASP A 22 4.79 -7.88 26.05
N LYS A 23 4.26 -8.60 25.03
CA LYS A 23 4.50 -10.05 24.85
C LYS A 23 5.98 -10.38 24.57
N ARG A 24 6.74 -9.47 23.95
CA ARG A 24 8.16 -9.65 23.63
C ARG A 24 9.09 -9.18 24.76
N MET A 25 8.56 -8.46 25.75
CA MET A 25 9.32 -7.96 26.88
C MET A 25 9.68 -9.11 27.83
N VAL A 26 10.97 -9.28 28.12
CA VAL A 26 11.47 -10.30 29.05
C VAL A 26 12.21 -9.59 30.17
N ASN A 27 11.77 -9.77 31.42
CA ASN A 27 12.37 -9.17 32.62
C ASN A 27 12.50 -7.63 32.54
N GLY A 28 11.54 -6.95 31.92
CA GLY A 28 11.57 -5.50 31.74
C GLY A 28 12.54 -5.01 30.67
N GLN A 29 13.15 -5.92 29.90
CA GLN A 29 14.03 -5.61 28.78
C GLN A 29 13.37 -6.02 27.45
N LEU A 30 13.54 -5.17 26.45
CA LEU A 30 12.99 -5.35 25.11
C LEU A 30 14.12 -5.14 24.10
N SER A 31 14.38 -6.15 23.29
CA SER A 31 15.24 -6.02 22.10
C SER A 31 14.34 -5.93 20.88
N VAL A 32 14.17 -4.70 20.38
CA VAL A 32 13.39 -4.41 19.17
C VAL A 32 14.24 -3.61 18.19
N GLN A 33 13.94 -3.77 16.90
CA GLN A 33 14.39 -2.85 15.86
C GLN A 33 13.30 -1.78 15.71
N PRO A 34 13.49 -0.55 16.25
CA PRO A 34 12.42 0.45 16.29
C PRO A 34 11.91 0.82 14.90
N ASN A 35 12.80 0.92 13.91
CA ASN A 35 12.43 1.24 12.53
C ASN A 35 11.43 0.23 11.96
N HIS A 36 11.76 -1.06 12.05
CA HIS A 36 10.88 -2.14 11.60
C HIS A 36 9.51 -2.10 12.29
N MET A 37 9.48 -1.87 13.60
CA MET A 37 8.25 -1.75 14.36
C MET A 37 7.39 -0.56 13.91
N PHE A 38 7.98 0.62 13.77
CA PHE A 38 7.25 1.82 13.34
C PHE A 38 6.80 1.73 11.88
N ASP A 39 7.62 1.17 11.00
CA ASP A 39 7.27 0.93 9.60
C ASP A 39 6.06 0.01 9.48
N LEU A 40 6.01 -1.07 10.27
CA LEU A 40 4.87 -1.99 10.27
C LEU A 40 3.61 -1.35 10.87
N LEU A 41 3.74 -0.62 11.98
CA LEU A 41 2.62 0.11 12.58
C LEU A 41 2.00 1.10 11.60
N ILE A 42 2.82 1.94 10.96
CA ILE A 42 2.36 2.92 9.97
C ILE A 42 1.76 2.21 8.76
N GLY A 43 2.42 1.15 8.27
CA GLY A 43 1.92 0.31 7.18
C GLY A 43 0.52 -0.25 7.46
N ASN A 44 0.30 -0.83 8.64
CA ASN A 44 -0.99 -1.38 9.04
C ASN A 44 -2.07 -0.30 9.22
N ILE A 45 -1.73 0.87 9.78
CA ILE A 45 -2.68 2.00 9.87
C ILE A 45 -3.15 2.41 8.47
N ILE A 46 -2.21 2.60 7.53
CA ILE A 46 -2.55 2.99 6.14
C ILE A 46 -3.37 1.89 5.47
N ASN A 47 -2.97 0.63 5.62
CA ASN A 47 -3.67 -0.50 5.00
C ASN A 47 -5.10 -0.64 5.54
N ARG A 48 -5.30 -0.45 6.85
CA ARG A 48 -6.63 -0.42 7.47
C ARG A 48 -7.46 0.78 7.03
N ILE A 49 -6.83 1.92 6.73
CA ILE A 49 -7.54 3.05 6.14
C ILE A 49 -8.05 2.73 4.72
N LEU A 50 -7.20 2.08 3.92
CA LEU A 50 -7.49 1.77 2.52
C LEU A 50 -8.45 0.59 2.35
N PHE A 51 -8.25 -0.49 3.11
CA PHE A 51 -8.90 -1.79 2.92
C PHE A 51 -9.52 -2.36 4.21
N THR A 52 -9.55 -1.64 5.33
CA THR A 52 -10.00 -2.19 6.64
C THR A 52 -9.19 -3.42 7.12
N ASP A 53 -8.12 -3.79 6.41
CA ASP A 53 -7.29 -4.97 6.68
C ASP A 53 -5.92 -4.59 7.24
N ARG A 54 -5.30 -5.48 8.02
CA ARG A 54 -3.89 -5.39 8.43
C ARG A 54 -3.06 -6.42 7.66
N PHE A 55 -1.77 -6.22 7.56
CA PHE A 55 -0.90 -7.23 6.98
C PHE A 55 -0.85 -8.47 7.87
N GLU A 56 -1.06 -9.63 7.26
CA GLU A 56 -0.69 -10.92 7.85
C GLU A 56 0.81 -11.17 7.72
N LYS A 57 1.36 -12.13 8.45
CA LYS A 57 2.80 -12.40 8.51
C LYS A 57 3.48 -12.56 7.13
N GLU A 58 2.83 -13.24 6.19
CA GLU A 58 3.35 -13.39 4.82
C GLU A 58 3.30 -12.08 4.01
N GLU A 59 2.34 -11.21 4.33
CA GLU A 59 2.18 -9.89 3.71
C GLU A 59 3.14 -8.86 4.32
N GLU A 60 3.49 -9.00 5.60
CA GLU A 60 4.53 -8.20 6.26
C GLU A 60 5.88 -8.37 5.56
N GLU A 61 6.28 -9.60 5.24
CA GLU A 61 7.52 -9.88 4.51
C GLU A 61 7.53 -9.20 3.12
N LYS A 62 6.40 -9.25 2.40
CA LYS A 62 6.23 -8.58 1.11
C LYS A 62 6.26 -7.07 1.26
N PHE A 63 5.63 -6.52 2.29
CA PHE A 63 5.64 -5.09 2.62
C PHE A 63 7.07 -4.61 2.83
N PHE A 64 7.86 -5.28 3.67
CA PHE A 64 9.26 -4.89 3.92
C PHE A 64 10.14 -5.03 2.68
N CYS A 65 9.91 -6.07 1.86
CA CYS A 65 10.60 -6.22 0.58
C CYS A 65 10.34 -5.04 -0.36
N LEU A 66 9.07 -4.64 -0.52
CA LEU A 66 8.68 -3.51 -1.36
C LEU A 66 9.20 -2.18 -0.80
N LYS A 67 9.04 -1.95 0.50
CA LYS A 67 9.56 -0.77 1.18
C LYS A 67 11.07 -0.64 0.96
N ASN A 68 11.83 -1.71 1.14
CA ASN A 68 13.28 -1.69 0.94
C ASN A 68 13.66 -1.40 -0.53
N LYS A 69 12.89 -1.86 -1.51
CA LYS A 69 13.12 -1.48 -2.92
C LYS A 69 12.90 0.01 -3.17
N LEU A 70 11.93 0.62 -2.49
CA LEU A 70 11.60 2.04 -2.64
C LEU A 70 12.58 2.94 -1.88
N ASP A 71 12.93 2.58 -0.64
CA ASP A 71 13.89 3.33 0.18
C ASP A 71 15.26 3.43 -0.51
N ASN A 72 15.62 2.39 -1.28
CA ASN A 72 16.89 2.31 -2.01
C ASN A 72 16.75 2.59 -3.52
N ILE A 73 15.66 3.25 -3.95
CA ILE A 73 15.42 3.48 -5.39
C ILE A 73 16.56 4.28 -6.06
N PHE A 74 17.17 5.19 -5.30
CA PHE A 74 18.30 6.01 -5.76
C PHE A 74 19.65 5.30 -5.68
N ASP A 75 19.78 4.20 -4.93
CA ASP A 75 21.04 3.45 -4.84
C ASP A 75 21.44 2.83 -6.19
N THR A 76 20.43 2.55 -7.01
CA THR A 76 20.64 2.03 -8.35
C THR A 76 20.87 3.11 -9.40
N PHE A 77 20.72 4.40 -9.04
CA PHE A 77 20.82 5.53 -9.96
C PHE A 77 22.28 5.88 -10.26
N GLU A 78 22.60 6.02 -11.53
CA GLU A 78 23.92 6.37 -12.04
C GLU A 78 23.86 7.73 -12.74
N PRO A 79 24.95 8.53 -12.76
CA PRO A 79 24.93 9.87 -13.34
C PRO A 79 24.48 9.93 -14.81
N TYR A 80 24.68 8.86 -15.59
CA TYR A 80 24.25 8.79 -16.99
C TYR A 80 22.75 8.53 -17.17
N ASP A 81 22.02 8.16 -16.12
CA ASP A 81 20.58 7.94 -16.18
C ASP A 81 19.82 9.24 -16.46
N VAL A 82 20.41 10.40 -16.15
CA VAL A 82 19.87 11.72 -16.52
C VAL A 82 19.72 11.92 -18.03
N LEU A 83 20.38 11.07 -18.84
CA LEU A 83 20.27 11.09 -20.30
C LEU A 83 19.02 10.34 -20.81
N ILE A 84 18.29 9.63 -19.94
CA ILE A 84 17.03 8.97 -20.28
C ILE A 84 15.92 10.01 -20.42
N ASN A 85 15.39 10.14 -21.63
CA ASN A 85 14.31 11.06 -22.00
C ASN A 85 13.45 10.45 -23.10
N SER A 86 12.40 11.16 -23.53
CA SER A 86 11.42 10.68 -24.52
C SER A 86 12.02 10.25 -25.87
N TRP A 87 13.22 10.73 -26.23
CA TRP A 87 13.91 10.29 -27.44
C TRP A 87 14.83 9.08 -27.16
N THR A 88 15.68 9.16 -26.13
CA THR A 88 16.65 8.10 -25.80
C THR A 88 15.99 6.82 -25.31
N ILE A 89 14.80 6.89 -24.73
CA ILE A 89 14.02 5.72 -24.28
C ILE A 89 13.69 4.74 -25.43
N ASN A 90 13.71 5.18 -26.69
CA ASN A 90 13.50 4.30 -27.84
C ASN A 90 14.73 3.45 -28.18
N ILE A 91 15.90 3.77 -27.63
CA ILE A 91 17.13 3.00 -27.80
C ILE A 91 17.10 1.81 -26.83
N PRO A 92 17.32 0.56 -27.28
CA PRO A 92 17.13 -0.64 -26.46
C PRO A 92 17.87 -0.65 -25.11
N LEU A 93 19.09 -0.10 -25.06
CA LEU A 93 19.88 -0.04 -23.83
C LEU A 93 19.28 0.92 -22.80
N PHE A 94 18.92 2.14 -23.20
CA PHE A 94 18.29 3.13 -22.33
C PHE A 94 16.88 2.69 -21.92
N ARG A 95 16.14 2.03 -22.82
CA ARG A 95 14.85 1.42 -22.50
C ARG A 95 14.97 0.42 -21.36
N ARG A 96 15.86 -0.57 -21.50
CA ARG A 96 16.07 -1.60 -20.48
C ARG A 96 16.52 -0.98 -19.15
N ARG A 97 17.36 0.06 -19.20
CA ARG A 97 17.78 0.79 -18.00
C ARG A 97 16.60 1.50 -17.33
N ALA A 98 15.78 2.20 -18.09
CA ALA A 98 14.59 2.86 -17.56
C ALA A 98 13.58 1.87 -16.96
N GLU A 99 13.34 0.74 -17.63
CA GLU A 99 12.52 -0.35 -17.09
C GLU A 99 13.08 -0.87 -15.76
N ALA A 100 14.40 -1.01 -15.62
CA ALA A 100 15.03 -1.40 -14.37
C ALA A 100 14.87 -0.35 -13.26
N LEU A 101 14.98 0.95 -13.59
CA LEU A 101 14.79 2.06 -12.64
C LEU A 101 13.34 2.20 -12.18
N LEU A 102 12.37 1.89 -13.05
CA LEU A 102 10.94 1.93 -12.74
C LEU A 102 10.42 0.67 -12.05
N LYS A 103 11.17 -0.44 -12.10
CA LYS A 103 10.75 -1.73 -11.54
C LYS A 103 10.26 -1.69 -10.08
N PRO A 104 10.90 -0.95 -9.14
CA PRO A 104 10.37 -0.80 -7.78
C PRO A 104 8.97 -0.20 -7.71
N GLN A 105 8.67 0.77 -8.59
CA GLN A 105 7.35 1.41 -8.67
C GLN A 105 6.34 0.46 -9.31
N ASP A 106 6.73 -0.26 -10.36
CA ASP A 106 5.89 -1.28 -10.99
C ASP A 106 5.53 -2.39 -10.00
N ASP A 107 6.49 -2.86 -9.20
CA ASP A 107 6.27 -3.88 -8.17
C ASP A 107 5.28 -3.41 -7.09
N LEU A 108 5.35 -2.13 -6.69
CA LEU A 108 4.38 -1.53 -5.77
C LEU A 108 2.98 -1.44 -6.40
N LEU A 109 2.90 -0.99 -7.66
CA LEU A 109 1.63 -0.90 -8.39
C LEU A 109 0.99 -2.29 -8.54
N GLU A 110 1.77 -3.31 -8.88
CA GLU A 110 1.32 -4.70 -8.99
C GLU A 110 0.77 -5.21 -7.64
N PHE A 111 1.44 -4.90 -6.54
CA PHE A 111 0.95 -5.23 -5.19
C PHE A 111 -0.40 -4.58 -4.88
N LEU A 112 -0.53 -3.27 -5.12
CA LEU A 112 -1.79 -2.53 -4.88
C LEU A 112 -2.91 -3.03 -5.79
N GLN A 113 -2.62 -3.30 -7.06
CA GLN A 113 -3.56 -3.92 -7.99
C GLN A 113 -4.04 -5.27 -7.49
N GLY A 114 -3.15 -6.10 -6.95
CA GLY A 114 -3.51 -7.38 -6.33
C GLY A 114 -4.50 -7.21 -5.18
N GLN A 115 -4.30 -6.23 -4.30
CA GLN A 115 -5.22 -5.93 -3.19
C GLN A 115 -6.59 -5.47 -3.69
N VAL A 116 -6.63 -4.58 -4.69
CA VAL A 116 -7.88 -4.15 -5.33
C VAL A 116 -8.61 -5.31 -6.00
N GLN A 117 -7.89 -6.22 -6.67
CA GLN A 117 -8.48 -7.40 -7.29
C GLN A 117 -9.05 -8.37 -6.24
N LYS A 118 -8.33 -8.62 -5.15
CA LYS A 118 -8.84 -9.40 -4.00
C LYS A 118 -10.15 -8.80 -3.48
N ARG A 119 -10.20 -7.49 -3.27
CA ARG A 119 -11.41 -6.78 -2.83
C ARG A 119 -12.56 -6.95 -3.82
N ARG A 120 -12.32 -6.74 -5.12
CA ARG A 120 -13.35 -6.93 -6.16
C ARG A 120 -13.88 -8.36 -6.20
N ALA A 121 -13.01 -9.36 -6.03
CA ALA A 121 -13.42 -10.75 -5.97
C ALA A 121 -14.27 -11.05 -4.72
N ALA A 122 -13.91 -10.49 -3.56
CA ALA A 122 -14.69 -10.60 -2.32
C ALA A 122 -16.07 -9.93 -2.43
N ILE A 123 -16.18 -8.83 -3.16
CA ILE A 123 -17.48 -8.20 -3.47
C ILE A 123 -18.30 -9.12 -4.38
N ALA A 124 -17.69 -9.62 -5.47
CA ALA A 124 -18.38 -10.44 -6.46
C ALA A 124 -18.91 -11.77 -5.88
N ASN A 125 -18.20 -12.37 -4.91
CA ASN A 125 -18.62 -13.60 -4.25
C ASN A 125 -19.47 -13.38 -2.99
N GLY A 126 -19.75 -12.13 -2.62
CA GLY A 126 -20.57 -11.75 -1.47
C GLY A 126 -19.87 -11.86 -0.11
N ALA A 127 -18.57 -12.16 -0.05
CA ALA A 127 -17.80 -12.15 1.19
C ALA A 127 -17.58 -10.74 1.75
N HIS A 128 -17.59 -9.72 0.88
CA HIS A 128 -17.51 -8.31 1.24
C HIS A 128 -18.74 -7.56 0.74
N ILE A 129 -19.48 -6.92 1.65
CA ILE A 129 -20.68 -6.14 1.32
C ILE A 129 -20.34 -4.67 1.54
N ILE A 130 -20.52 -3.86 0.50
CA ILE A 130 -20.36 -2.41 0.60
C ILE A 130 -21.64 -1.82 1.19
N GLU A 131 -21.57 -1.31 2.42
CA GLU A 131 -22.68 -0.66 3.11
C GLU A 131 -22.54 0.88 3.08
N GLY A 132 -23.67 1.58 2.91
CA GLY A 132 -23.74 3.04 2.98
C GLY A 132 -22.78 3.75 1.99
N ASP A 133 -21.90 4.60 2.53
CA ASP A 133 -20.90 5.36 1.78
C ASP A 133 -19.54 4.63 1.65
N GLY A 134 -19.49 3.34 2.00
CA GLY A 134 -18.27 2.51 1.98
C GLY A 134 -17.60 2.40 3.35
N GLY A 135 -17.15 1.18 3.67
CA GLY A 135 -16.49 0.87 4.94
C GLY A 135 -15.04 1.36 4.98
N ASP A 136 -14.37 1.45 3.83
CA ASP A 136 -13.02 2.01 3.68
C ASP A 136 -12.86 2.84 2.41
N PHE A 137 -11.67 3.42 2.25
CA PHE A 137 -11.37 4.33 1.16
C PHE A 137 -11.58 3.67 -0.20
N VAL A 138 -11.24 2.38 -0.35
CA VAL A 138 -11.43 1.66 -1.61
C VAL A 138 -12.91 1.45 -1.90
N ASP A 139 -13.72 1.07 -0.91
CA ASP A 139 -15.17 0.96 -1.09
C ASP A 139 -15.80 2.30 -1.51
N ALA A 140 -15.47 3.38 -0.81
CA ALA A 140 -15.95 4.72 -1.16
C ALA A 140 -15.56 5.12 -2.59
N PHE A 141 -14.36 4.74 -3.01
CA PHE A 141 -13.86 4.98 -4.35
C PHE A 141 -14.61 4.15 -5.40
N LEU A 142 -14.86 2.87 -5.14
CA LEU A 142 -15.64 2.00 -6.03
C LEU A 142 -17.08 2.52 -6.20
N ILE A 143 -17.72 2.98 -5.12
CA ILE A 143 -19.02 3.64 -5.18
C ILE A 143 -18.97 4.88 -6.09
N GLN A 144 -17.94 5.71 -5.94
CA GLN A 144 -17.80 6.91 -6.76
C GLN A 144 -17.60 6.58 -8.24
N MET A 145 -16.77 5.59 -8.57
CA MET A 145 -16.59 5.13 -9.94
C MET A 145 -17.91 4.67 -10.57
N GLU A 146 -18.72 3.90 -9.83
CA GLU A 146 -20.03 3.44 -10.34
C GLU A 146 -21.02 4.59 -10.54
N LYS A 147 -20.98 5.63 -9.69
CA LYS A 147 -21.76 6.86 -9.88
C LYS A 147 -21.33 7.62 -11.14
N ASP A 148 -20.02 7.83 -11.31
CA ASP A 148 -19.46 8.52 -12.47
C ASP A 148 -19.86 7.83 -13.80
N GLU A 149 -19.81 6.48 -13.81
CA GLU A 149 -20.23 5.67 -14.96
C GLU A 149 -21.71 5.84 -15.30
N LYS A 150 -22.60 5.81 -14.29
CA LYS A 150 -24.05 6.02 -14.47
C LYS A 150 -24.38 7.42 -14.97
N ASP A 151 -23.64 8.41 -14.50
CA ASP A 151 -23.85 9.82 -14.85
C ASP A 151 -23.19 10.19 -16.19
N GLY A 152 -22.52 9.24 -16.86
CA GLY A 152 -21.84 9.46 -18.15
C GLY A 152 -20.66 10.44 -18.03
N THR A 153 -20.17 10.69 -16.81
CA THR A 153 -19.03 11.57 -16.58
C THR A 153 -17.76 10.77 -16.83
N THR A 154 -16.79 11.34 -17.53
CA THR A 154 -15.47 10.69 -17.65
C THR A 154 -14.87 10.67 -16.24
N SER A 155 -14.81 9.50 -15.62
CA SER A 155 -14.17 9.38 -14.32
C SER A 155 -12.75 9.93 -14.41
N SER A 156 -12.35 10.74 -13.43
CA SER A 156 -10.98 11.26 -13.31
C SER A 156 -9.96 10.15 -13.04
N PHE A 157 -10.43 8.93 -12.79
CA PHE A 157 -9.66 7.77 -12.40
C PHE A 157 -9.69 6.76 -13.56
N LYS A 158 -8.72 6.89 -14.48
CA LYS A 158 -8.49 5.95 -15.58
C LYS A 158 -7.38 4.97 -15.25
#